data_AF-A0A917WCK3-F1
#
_entry.id   AF-A0A917WCK3-F1
#
_cell.length_a   1.000
_cell.length_b   1.000
_cell.length_c   1.000
_cell.angle_alpha   90.00
_cell.angle_beta   90.00
_cell.angle_gamma   90.00
#
_symmetry.space_group_name_H-M   'P 1'
#
loop_
_entity.id
_entity.type
_entity.pdbx_description
1 polymer ?
#
loop_
_entity_poly.entity_id
_entity_poly.type
_entity_poly.pdbx_seq_one_letter_code
_entity_poly.pdbx_strand_id
1 'polypeptide(L)'
;MPMNVVLGRGPDAVMFLATAEAYTTGVVLCVGLRLRRRSDDSRATVTTQLMGGSPRGGADPDDRLMLGVQLPDGRRLVMQPGSVPPAGVDPFANPAAPALTSMVGGLVGDLSQDFRYWLRPLPPAGRMLVVVRWSALGIQETLNELDAAALSAAGSSATVLWPQAPIEQRVQRPSPPPPTTGWFAQTS
;
A
#
# COMPACT_ATOMS: atom_id res chain seq x y z
N MET A 1 -6.44 -6.11 -13.13
CA MET A 1 -6.26 -5.57 -14.50
C MET A 1 -4.87 -4.97 -14.64
N PRO A 2 -4.18 -5.14 -15.79
CA PRO A 2 -2.90 -4.49 -16.05
C PRO A 2 -3.11 -2.99 -16.31
N MET A 3 -2.22 -2.15 -15.76
CA MET A 3 -2.26 -0.69 -15.89
C MET A 3 -1.04 -0.17 -16.65
N ASN A 4 0.15 -0.67 -16.32
CA ASN A 4 1.44 -0.32 -16.95
C ASN A 4 1.68 1.21 -17.08
N VAL A 5 1.28 1.98 -16.07
CA VAL A 5 1.44 3.43 -16.05
C VAL A 5 2.71 3.78 -15.28
N VAL A 6 3.66 4.49 -15.90
CA VAL A 6 4.82 4.99 -15.17
C VAL A 6 4.39 6.16 -14.30
N LEU A 7 4.62 6.03 -12.99
CA LEU A 7 4.24 7.03 -12.01
C LEU A 7 5.35 8.07 -11.83
N GLY A 8 6.62 7.65 -11.83
CA GLY A 8 7.75 8.55 -11.62
C GLY A 8 9.08 7.92 -12.05
N ARG A 9 10.06 8.77 -12.38
CA ARG A 9 11.41 8.36 -12.78
C ARG A 9 12.47 9.19 -12.05
N GLY A 10 13.49 8.51 -11.56
CA GLY A 10 14.75 9.07 -11.09
C GLY A 10 15.92 8.60 -11.97
N PRO A 11 17.17 8.92 -11.61
CA PRO A 11 18.35 8.59 -12.42
C PRO A 11 18.57 7.08 -12.63
N ASP A 12 18.34 6.29 -11.58
CA ASP A 12 18.54 4.83 -11.57
C ASP A 12 17.31 4.07 -11.05
N ALA A 13 16.14 4.72 -10.97
CA ALA A 13 14.92 4.14 -10.42
C ALA A 13 13.67 4.54 -11.24
N VAL A 14 12.74 3.59 -11.42
CA VAL A 14 11.44 3.85 -12.05
C VAL A 14 10.34 3.25 -11.18
N MET A 15 9.33 4.06 -10.89
CA MET A 15 8.09 3.60 -10.24
C MET A 15 6.95 3.58 -11.24
N PHE A 16 6.12 2.53 -11.17
CA PHE A 16 5.01 2.34 -12.09
C PHE A 16 3.86 1.61 -11.42
N LEU A 17 2.62 1.92 -11.81
CA LEU A 17 1.45 1.14 -11.47
C LEU A 17 1.39 -0.07 -12.40
N ALA A 18 1.71 -1.24 -11.88
CA ALA A 18 1.72 -2.48 -12.63
C ALA A 18 0.30 -2.97 -12.89
N THR A 19 -0.46 -3.16 -11.81
CA THR A 19 -1.83 -3.67 -11.85
C THR A 19 -2.72 -2.96 -10.83
N ALA A 20 -4.03 -3.05 -11.06
CA ALA A 20 -5.05 -2.75 -10.08
C ALA A 20 -5.98 -3.96 -9.91
N GLU A 21 -6.25 -4.38 -8.68
CA GLU A 21 -7.15 -5.49 -8.36
C GLU A 21 -8.38 -4.90 -7.68
N ALA A 22 -9.50 -4.82 -8.40
CA ALA A 22 -10.73 -4.23 -7.91
C ALA A 22 -11.61 -5.29 -7.24
N TYR A 23 -12.14 -4.92 -6.08
CA TYR A 23 -13.08 -5.69 -5.27
C TYR A 23 -14.30 -4.82 -4.99
N THR A 24 -15.40 -5.43 -4.54
CA THR A 24 -16.60 -4.68 -4.17
C THR A 24 -16.35 -3.64 -3.07
N THR A 25 -15.33 -3.83 -2.24
CA THR A 25 -15.00 -2.99 -1.07
C THR A 25 -13.83 -2.02 -1.29
N GLY A 26 -13.14 -2.08 -2.43
CA GLY A 26 -11.94 -1.28 -2.66
C GLY A 26 -11.07 -1.79 -3.79
N VAL A 27 -9.89 -1.21 -3.93
CA VAL A 27 -8.91 -1.55 -4.97
C VAL A 27 -7.54 -1.76 -4.35
N VAL A 28 -6.87 -2.85 -4.71
CA VAL A 28 -5.43 -2.99 -4.48
C VAL A 28 -4.69 -2.35 -5.64
N LEU A 29 -3.86 -1.35 -5.35
CA LEU A 29 -2.91 -0.78 -6.30
C LEU A 29 -1.56 -1.49 -6.13
N CYS A 30 -1.11 -2.18 -7.17
CA CYS A 30 0.19 -2.85 -7.18
C CYS A 30 1.21 -1.94 -7.89
N VAL A 31 2.07 -1.31 -7.10
CA VAL A 31 3.07 -0.34 -7.56
C VAL A 31 4.43 -1.00 -7.56
N GLY A 32 5.05 -1.10 -8.74
CA GLY A 32 6.39 -1.63 -8.89
C GLY A 32 7.45 -0.54 -8.82
N LEU A 33 8.60 -0.89 -8.27
CA LEU A 33 9.87 -0.18 -8.36
C LEU A 33 10.84 -1.05 -9.14
N ARG A 34 11.49 -0.49 -10.16
CA ARG A 34 12.64 -1.12 -10.84
C ARG A 34 13.87 -0.24 -10.70
N LEU A 35 14.96 -0.85 -10.27
CA LEU A 35 16.26 -0.20 -10.16
C LEU A 35 17.12 -0.60 -11.36
N ARG A 36 17.79 0.38 -11.95
CA ARG A 36 18.72 0.17 -13.07
C ARG A 36 20.01 -0.50 -12.60
N ARG A 37 20.49 -0.13 -11.41
CA ARG A 37 21.71 -0.64 -10.78
C ARG A 37 21.49 -0.81 -9.29
N ARG A 38 22.22 -1.75 -8.71
CA ARG A 38 22.27 -1.94 -7.25
C ARG A 38 23.32 -1.01 -6.66
N SER A 39 22.96 -0.31 -5.60
CA SER A 39 23.90 0.37 -4.70
C SER A 39 23.55 0.02 -3.25
N ASP A 40 24.51 0.13 -2.34
CA ASP A 40 24.21 -0.07 -0.91
C ASP A 40 23.18 0.94 -0.40
N ASP A 41 23.24 2.16 -0.92
CA ASP A 41 22.30 3.24 -0.61
C ASP A 41 20.87 2.91 -1.06
N SER A 42 20.66 2.55 -2.33
CA SER A 42 19.34 2.16 -2.85
C SER A 42 18.76 0.95 -2.11
N ARG A 43 19.59 -0.02 -1.73
CA ARG A 43 19.19 -1.17 -0.92
C ARG A 43 18.76 -0.76 0.49
N ALA A 44 19.52 0.12 1.15
CA ALA A 44 19.18 0.61 2.47
C ALA A 44 17.88 1.42 2.46
N THR A 45 17.69 2.29 1.46
CA THR A 45 16.46 3.07 1.26
C THR A 45 15.24 2.17 1.07
N VAL A 46 15.32 1.18 0.17
CA VAL A 46 14.23 0.20 -0.06
C VAL A 46 13.94 -0.62 1.20
N THR A 47 14.98 -1.10 1.88
CA THR A 47 14.82 -1.89 3.11
C THR A 47 14.14 -1.08 4.19
N THR A 48 14.51 0.20 4.36
CA THR A 48 13.89 1.11 5.33
C THR A 48 12.41 1.31 5.04
N GLN A 49 12.06 1.50 3.76
CA GLN A 49 10.65 1.63 3.34
C GLN A 49 9.83 0.38 3.68
N LEU A 50 10.39 -0.82 3.44
CA LEU A 50 9.72 -2.09 3.74
C LEU A 50 9.55 -2.33 5.24
N MET A 51 10.47 -1.84 6.07
CA MET A 51 10.42 -1.94 7.54
C MET A 51 9.54 -0.87 8.19
N GLY A 52 8.58 -0.30 7.45
CA GLY A 52 7.61 0.67 7.96
C GLY A 52 8.05 2.13 7.83
N GLY A 53 9.14 2.41 7.10
CA GLY A 53 9.57 3.78 6.79
C GLY A 53 10.13 4.55 7.99
N SER A 54 10.37 3.90 9.13
CA SER A 54 11.09 4.48 10.26
C SER A 54 12.58 4.47 9.96
N PRO A 55 13.23 5.63 9.81
CA PRO A 55 14.67 5.68 9.60
C PRO A 55 15.40 5.06 10.78
N ARG A 56 16.19 4.01 10.56
CA ARG A 56 17.29 3.73 11.49
C ARG A 56 18.37 4.77 11.22
N GLY A 57 18.59 5.70 12.15
CA GLY A 57 19.73 6.64 12.08
C GLY A 57 19.48 7.99 11.40
N GLY A 58 18.30 8.60 11.55
CA GLY A 58 18.12 10.03 11.25
C GLY A 58 17.98 10.42 9.78
N ALA A 59 17.53 9.50 8.90
CA ALA A 59 17.16 9.88 7.53
C ALA A 59 16.01 10.90 7.53
N ASP A 60 16.03 11.80 6.55
CA ASP A 60 15.03 12.86 6.40
C ASP A 60 13.64 12.24 6.23
N PRO A 61 12.62 12.63 7.02
CA PRO A 61 11.24 12.25 6.80
C PRO A 61 10.73 12.54 5.37
N ASP A 62 11.37 13.46 4.66
CA ASP A 62 11.08 13.81 3.28
C ASP A 62 11.62 12.81 2.25
N ASP A 63 12.53 11.92 2.66
CA ASP A 63 13.22 10.93 1.82
C ASP A 63 12.49 9.58 1.70
N ARG A 64 11.38 9.43 2.43
CA ARG A 64 10.53 8.24 2.32
C ARG A 64 9.67 8.26 1.05
N LEU A 65 9.17 7.08 0.68
CA LEU A 65 8.16 7.00 -0.37
C LEU A 65 6.87 7.68 0.11
N MET A 66 6.46 8.70 -0.63
CA MET A 66 5.14 9.32 -0.51
C MET A 66 4.28 8.86 -1.67
N LEU A 67 3.15 8.23 -1.36
CA LEU A 67 2.11 7.88 -2.31
C LEU A 67 0.81 8.54 -1.86
N GLY A 68 0.08 9.13 -2.80
CA GLY A 68 -1.25 9.68 -2.54
C GLY A 68 -2.18 9.47 -3.72
N VAL A 69 -3.47 9.66 -3.46
CA VAL A 69 -4.49 9.70 -4.50
C VAL A 69 -5.41 10.89 -4.30
N GLN A 70 -5.86 11.50 -5.39
CA GLN A 70 -7.00 12.42 -5.40
C GLN A 70 -8.16 11.75 -6.13
N LEU A 71 -9.23 11.50 -5.39
CA LEU A 71 -10.44 10.85 -5.91
C LEU A 71 -11.26 11.81 -6.80
N PRO A 72 -12.17 11.27 -7.66
CA PRO A 72 -13.01 12.11 -8.52
C PRO A 72 -13.90 13.10 -7.77
N ASP A 73 -14.26 12.80 -6.52
CA ASP A 73 -15.00 13.69 -5.63
C ASP A 73 -14.13 14.77 -4.95
N GLY A 74 -12.86 14.85 -5.31
CA GLY A 74 -11.90 15.83 -4.80
C GLY A 74 -11.20 15.43 -3.50
N ARG A 75 -11.61 14.34 -2.84
CA ARG A 75 -10.94 13.88 -1.60
C ARG A 75 -9.51 13.45 -1.89
N ARG A 76 -8.58 13.86 -1.02
CA ARG A 76 -7.17 13.47 -1.09
C ARG A 76 -6.84 12.49 0.02
N LEU A 77 -6.20 11.39 -0.35
CA LEU A 77 -5.72 10.38 0.58
C LEU A 77 -4.22 10.25 0.39
N VAL A 78 -3.48 10.32 1.50
CA VAL A 78 -2.05 10.02 1.51
C VAL A 78 -1.88 8.66 2.14
N MET A 79 -0.93 7.89 1.61
CA MET A 79 -0.57 6.58 2.13
C MET A 79 -0.27 6.70 3.62
N GLN A 80 -1.04 5.98 4.40
CA GLN A 80 -0.72 5.75 5.79
C GLN A 80 0.31 4.61 5.85
N PRO A 81 1.43 4.80 6.57
CA PRO A 81 2.33 3.69 6.87
C PRO A 81 1.51 2.52 7.41
N GLY A 82 1.89 1.30 7.05
CA GLY A 82 1.35 0.09 7.65
C GLY A 82 1.80 -0.02 9.10
N SER A 83 1.37 0.90 9.95
CA SER A 83 1.56 0.83 11.38
C SER A 83 0.38 0.08 11.96
N VAL A 84 0.71 -0.91 12.78
CA VAL A 84 -0.21 -1.41 13.81
C VAL A 84 -0.96 -0.20 14.36
N PRO A 85 -2.30 -0.16 14.23
CA PRO A 85 -3.08 0.94 14.75
C PRO A 85 -2.75 1.10 16.25
N PRO A 86 -2.81 2.32 16.81
CA PRO A 86 -2.62 2.51 18.24
C PRO A 86 -3.44 1.48 19.02
N ALA A 87 -2.89 0.93 20.10
CA ALA A 87 -3.59 -0.08 20.89
C ALA A 87 -5.01 0.42 21.25
N GLY A 88 -6.03 -0.34 20.83
CA GLY A 88 -7.44 0.03 21.01
C GLY A 88 -8.12 0.71 19.80
N VAL A 89 -7.38 1.05 18.74
CA VAL A 89 -7.96 1.51 17.47
C VAL A 89 -8.10 0.31 16.53
N ASP A 90 -9.32 -0.05 16.19
CA ASP A 90 -9.58 -1.05 15.15
C ASP A 90 -9.53 -0.35 13.77
N PRO A 91 -8.54 -0.66 12.92
CA PRO A 91 -8.36 0.00 11.62
C PRO A 91 -9.43 -0.44 10.62
N PHE A 92 -10.23 -1.45 10.98
CA PHE A 92 -11.39 -1.96 10.25
C PHE A 92 -12.72 -1.52 10.88
N ALA A 93 -12.72 -0.78 11.99
CA ALA A 93 -13.95 -0.36 12.69
C ALA A 93 -14.93 0.41 11.79
N ASN A 94 -14.40 1.16 10.82
CA ASN A 94 -15.19 1.81 9.80
C ASN A 94 -14.68 1.41 8.41
N PRO A 95 -15.21 0.34 7.80
CA PRO A 95 -14.77 -0.12 6.48
C PRO A 95 -15.13 0.89 5.38
N ALA A 96 -16.14 1.74 5.59
CA ALA A 96 -16.56 2.77 4.64
C ALA A 96 -15.69 4.04 4.69
N ALA A 97 -14.85 4.22 5.73
CA ALA A 97 -13.95 5.35 5.81
C ALA A 97 -12.93 5.33 4.65
N PRO A 98 -12.77 6.43 3.90
CA PRO A 98 -11.77 6.52 2.87
C PRO A 98 -10.35 6.41 3.43
N ALA A 99 -9.54 5.49 2.91
CA ALA A 99 -8.16 5.31 3.33
C ALA A 99 -7.31 4.73 2.20
N LEU A 100 -6.04 5.13 2.17
CA LEU A 100 -4.99 4.51 1.38
C LEU A 100 -3.96 3.90 2.33
N THR A 101 -3.97 2.57 2.45
CA THR A 101 -3.16 1.86 3.45
C THR A 101 -2.10 1.00 2.77
N SER A 102 -0.85 1.09 3.22
CA SER A 102 0.18 0.13 2.79
C SER A 102 -0.15 -1.26 3.31
N MET A 103 -0.19 -2.24 2.41
CA MET A 103 -0.22 -3.64 2.81
C MET A 103 1.21 -4.15 2.99
N VAL A 104 1.36 -5.24 3.75
CA VAL A 104 2.67 -5.89 3.91
C VAL A 104 3.15 -6.34 2.53
N GLY A 105 4.27 -5.77 2.09
CA GLY A 105 4.96 -6.18 0.87
C GLY A 105 5.96 -7.30 1.14
N GLY A 106 6.26 -8.09 0.12
CA GLY A 106 7.39 -9.03 0.12
C GLY A 106 8.54 -8.46 -0.70
N LEU A 107 9.78 -8.80 -0.34
CA LEU A 107 10.95 -8.46 -1.16
C LEU A 107 10.92 -9.29 -2.46
N VAL A 108 11.01 -8.64 -3.62
CA VAL A 108 11.01 -9.34 -4.92
C VAL A 108 12.38 -9.20 -5.61
N GLY A 109 13.40 -9.81 -5.00
CA GLY A 109 14.76 -9.78 -5.55
C GLY A 109 15.45 -8.43 -5.37
N ASP A 110 16.61 -8.26 -6.00
CA ASP A 110 17.55 -7.17 -5.66
C ASP A 110 17.33 -5.86 -6.43
N LEU A 111 16.74 -5.92 -7.62
CA LEU A 111 16.52 -4.77 -8.52
C LEU A 111 15.05 -4.49 -8.80
N SER A 112 14.16 -5.28 -8.20
CA SER A 112 12.72 -5.18 -8.38
C SER A 112 12.05 -5.22 -7.02
N GLN A 113 11.07 -4.37 -6.79
CA GLN A 113 10.23 -4.44 -5.60
C GLN A 113 8.81 -4.13 -6.02
N ASP A 114 7.83 -4.80 -5.40
CA ASP A 114 6.43 -4.53 -5.65
C ASP A 114 5.75 -4.20 -4.32
N PHE A 115 5.12 -3.04 -4.28
CA PHE A 115 4.35 -2.54 -3.14
C PHE A 115 2.86 -2.70 -3.43
N ARG A 116 2.08 -3.05 -2.40
CA ARG A 116 0.63 -3.19 -2.51
C ARG A 116 -0.04 -2.18 -1.60
N TYR A 117 -0.99 -1.42 -2.15
CA TYR A 117 -1.73 -0.40 -1.41
C TYR A 117 -3.22 -0.67 -1.50
N TRP A 118 -3.89 -0.72 -0.35
CA TRP A 118 -5.33 -0.84 -0.28
C TRP A 118 -5.98 0.54 -0.31
N LEU A 119 -6.66 0.85 -1.41
CA LEU A 119 -7.55 2.00 -1.51
C LEU A 119 -8.97 1.55 -1.18
N ARG A 120 -9.53 2.10 -0.11
CA ARG A 120 -10.94 1.91 0.26
C ARG A 120 -11.65 3.25 0.44
N PRO A 121 -12.97 3.30 0.23
CA PRO A 121 -13.77 2.30 -0.48
C PRO A 121 -13.42 2.28 -1.98
N LEU A 122 -14.19 1.54 -2.79
CA LEU A 122 -14.08 1.62 -4.25
C LEU A 122 -14.20 3.09 -4.70
N PRO A 123 -13.27 3.62 -5.53
CA PRO A 123 -13.33 5.00 -5.94
C PRO A 123 -14.60 5.25 -6.78
N PRO A 124 -15.22 6.44 -6.68
CA PRO A 124 -16.27 6.85 -7.61
C PRO A 124 -15.78 6.75 -9.06
N ALA A 125 -16.69 6.60 -10.02
CA ALA A 125 -16.35 6.70 -11.43
C ALA A 125 -15.87 8.13 -11.77
N GLY A 126 -14.84 8.23 -12.62
CA GLY A 126 -14.30 9.51 -13.09
C GLY A 126 -12.78 9.58 -13.04
N ARG A 127 -12.26 10.80 -13.18
CA ARG A 127 -10.81 11.06 -13.18
C ARG A 127 -10.24 11.00 -11.77
N MET A 128 -9.27 10.13 -11.54
CA MET A 128 -8.50 10.03 -10.31
C MET A 128 -7.04 10.41 -10.59
N LEU A 129 -6.37 11.05 -9.63
CA LEU A 129 -4.93 11.30 -9.71
C LEU A 129 -4.19 10.36 -8.75
N VAL A 130 -3.06 9.83 -9.19
CA VAL A 130 -2.07 9.14 -8.36
C VAL A 130 -0.83 10.01 -8.27
N VAL A 131 -0.46 10.35 -7.04
CA VAL A 131 0.69 11.18 -6.73
C VAL A 131 1.79 10.31 -6.16
N VAL A 132 3.01 10.42 -6.68
CA VAL A 132 4.18 9.74 -6.12
C VAL A 132 5.35 10.69 -5.99
N ARG A 133 6.12 10.55 -4.90
CA ARG A 133 7.40 11.21 -4.66
C ARG A 133 8.30 10.25 -3.88
N TRP A 134 9.58 10.18 -4.24
CA TRP A 134 10.60 9.46 -3.48
C TRP A 134 11.98 10.10 -3.72
N SER A 135 12.30 11.15 -2.95
CA SER A 135 13.51 11.95 -3.18
C SER A 135 14.81 11.16 -2.97
N ALA A 136 14.84 10.19 -2.05
CA ALA A 136 15.99 9.30 -1.85
C ALA A 136 16.38 8.50 -3.11
N LEU A 137 15.44 8.25 -4.02
CA LEU A 137 15.70 7.61 -5.32
C LEU A 137 15.71 8.61 -6.48
N GLY A 138 15.72 9.91 -6.18
CA GLY A 138 15.69 11.00 -7.15
C GLY A 138 14.35 11.14 -7.89
N ILE A 139 13.27 10.53 -7.40
CA ILE A 139 11.94 10.63 -7.99
C ILE A 139 11.23 11.85 -7.40
N GLN A 140 11.09 12.89 -8.22
CA GLN A 140 10.35 14.11 -7.86
C GLN A 140 8.84 13.85 -7.78
N GLU A 141 8.10 14.79 -7.19
CA GLU A 141 6.65 14.72 -7.14
C GLU A 141 6.06 14.71 -8.55
N THR A 142 5.16 13.75 -8.79
CA THR A 142 4.52 13.53 -10.08
C THR A 142 3.05 13.24 -9.88
N LEU A 143 2.22 13.71 -10.81
CA LEU A 143 0.77 13.51 -10.80
C LEU A 143 0.38 12.73 -12.04
N ASN A 144 -0.28 11.59 -11.84
CA ASN A 144 -0.61 10.65 -12.89
C ASN A 144 -2.13 10.43 -12.94
N GLU A 145 -2.73 10.67 -14.09
CA GLU A 145 -4.17 10.49 -14.27
C GLU A 145 -4.52 9.04 -14.50
N LEU A 146 -5.55 8.55 -13.81
CA LEU A 146 -6.15 7.24 -14.01
C LEU A 146 -7.66 7.39 -14.20
N ASP A 147 -8.21 6.53 -15.04
CA ASP A 147 -9.66 6.37 -15.14
C ASP A 147 -10.17 5.46 -14.02
N ALA A 148 -10.79 6.06 -13.01
CA ALA A 148 -11.43 5.31 -11.93
C ALA A 148 -12.76 4.68 -12.36
N ALA A 149 -13.34 5.05 -13.52
CA ALA A 149 -14.53 4.38 -14.02
C ALA A 149 -14.26 2.90 -14.33
N ALA A 150 -13.10 2.58 -14.93
CA ALA A 150 -12.68 1.20 -15.17
C ALA A 150 -12.51 0.40 -13.85
N LEU A 151 -11.93 1.04 -12.83
CA LEU A 151 -11.77 0.42 -11.51
C LEU A 151 -13.11 0.18 -10.83
N SER A 152 -14.00 1.18 -10.86
CA SER A 152 -15.34 1.12 -10.29
C SER A 152 -16.18 0.04 -10.95
N ALA A 153 -16.20 0.00 -12.29
CA ALA A 153 -16.91 -1.02 -13.05
C ALA A 153 -16.41 -2.44 -12.73
N ALA A 154 -15.09 -2.64 -12.68
CA ALA A 154 -14.51 -3.93 -12.33
C ALA A 154 -14.87 -4.36 -10.90
N GLY A 155 -14.79 -3.44 -9.93
CA GLY A 155 -15.15 -3.72 -8.54
C GLY A 155 -16.64 -4.05 -8.37
N SER A 156 -17.52 -3.34 -9.08
CA SER A 156 -18.97 -3.62 -9.07
C SER A 156 -19.34 -4.95 -9.74
N SER A 157 -18.51 -5.44 -10.67
CA SER A 157 -18.69 -6.73 -11.34
C SER A 157 -18.08 -7.92 -10.58
N ALA A 158 -17.39 -7.67 -9.48
CA ALA A 158 -16.68 -8.71 -8.75
C ALA A 158 -17.65 -9.69 -8.07
N THR A 159 -17.35 -10.99 -8.15
CA THR A 159 -18.14 -12.04 -7.49
C THR A 159 -18.11 -11.87 -5.98
N VAL A 160 -19.29 -11.66 -5.40
CA VAL A 160 -19.48 -11.66 -3.95
C VAL A 160 -19.43 -13.11 -3.46
N LEU A 161 -18.37 -13.46 -2.74
CA LEU A 161 -18.21 -14.82 -2.19
C LEU A 161 -19.21 -15.10 -1.06
N TRP A 162 -19.47 -14.08 -0.22
CA TRP A 162 -20.37 -14.14 0.93
C TRP A 162 -21.04 -12.77 1.13
N PRO A 163 -22.30 -12.72 1.60
CA PRO A 163 -22.90 -11.47 2.06
C PRO A 163 -22.05 -10.82 3.16
N GLN A 164 -22.07 -9.49 3.23
CA GLN A 164 -21.33 -8.78 4.27
C GLN A 164 -21.86 -9.20 5.64
N ALA A 165 -20.98 -9.76 6.47
CA ALA A 165 -21.32 -10.08 7.86
C ALA A 165 -21.64 -8.78 8.62
N PRO A 166 -22.55 -8.83 9.61
CA PRO A 166 -22.71 -7.73 10.56
C PRO A 166 -21.34 -7.38 11.16
N ILE A 167 -21.09 -6.09 11.38
CA ILE A 167 -19.86 -5.66 12.07
C ILE A 167 -19.97 -6.16 13.50
N GLU A 168 -19.31 -7.27 13.81
CA GLU A 168 -19.17 -7.75 15.17
C GLU A 168 -18.27 -6.78 15.94
N GLN A 169 -18.74 -6.29 17.09
CA GLN A 169 -17.86 -5.59 18.01
C GLN A 169 -16.78 -6.57 18.46
N ARG A 170 -15.53 -6.31 18.06
CA ARG A 170 -14.42 -7.18 18.42
C ARG A 170 -14.21 -7.13 19.94
N VAL A 171 -14.61 -8.20 20.62
CA VAL A 171 -14.19 -8.45 22.00
C VAL A 171 -12.69 -8.67 21.97
N GLN A 172 -11.94 -7.87 22.73
CA GLN A 172 -10.50 -8.02 22.85
C GLN A 172 -10.19 -9.37 23.49
N ARG A 173 -9.86 -10.37 22.67
CA ARG A 173 -9.45 -11.68 23.18
C ARG A 173 -8.05 -11.54 23.79
N PRO A 174 -7.81 -12.06 25.00
CA PRO A 174 -6.45 -12.16 25.53
C PRO A 174 -5.58 -12.95 24.55
N SER A 175 -4.32 -12.54 24.41
CA SER A 175 -3.35 -13.29 23.61
C SER A 175 -3.32 -14.74 24.11
N PRO A 176 -3.45 -15.74 23.22
CA PRO A 176 -3.34 -17.12 23.65
C PRO A 176 -1.94 -17.35 24.24
N PRO A 177 -1.81 -18.12 25.34
CA PRO A 177 -0.50 -18.48 25.84
C PRO A 177 0.28 -19.23 24.75
N PRO A 178 1.62 -19.08 24.69
CA PRO A 178 2.43 -19.84 23.75
C PRO A 178 2.20 -21.35 23.97
N PRO A 179 2.22 -22.16 22.90
CA PRO A 179 2.07 -23.61 23.04
C PRO A 179 3.18 -24.16 23.93
N THR A 180 2.80 -24.89 24.98
CA THR A 180 3.73 -25.48 25.96
C THR A 180 4.26 -26.85 25.54
N THR A 181 3.78 -27.39 24.43
CA THR A 181 4.20 -28.68 23.88
C THR A 181 4.28 -28.65 22.35
N GLY A 182 5.04 -29.59 21.79
CA GLY A 182 5.15 -29.79 20.34
C GLY A 182 6.28 -29.01 19.66
N TRP A 183 6.33 -29.14 18.34
CA TRP A 183 7.39 -28.61 17.45
C TRP A 183 7.65 -27.10 17.60
N PHE A 184 6.60 -26.34 17.96
CA PHE A 184 6.66 -24.89 18.14
C PHE A 184 6.98 -24.45 19.57
N ALA A 185 7.14 -25.39 20.51
CA ALA A 185 7.60 -25.11 21.89
C ALA A 185 9.13 -25.12 22.02
N GLN A 186 9.88 -25.37 20.94
CA GLN A 186 11.33 -25.59 20.95
C GLN A 186 12.17 -24.52 20.22
N THR A 187 11.59 -23.42 19.76
CA THR A 187 12.36 -22.34 19.12
C THR A 187 12.92 -21.38 20.17
N SER A 188 14.20 -21.55 20.49
CA SER A 188 15.04 -20.58 21.21
C SER A 188 15.42 -19.39 20.34
#